data_AF-A0A072UW76-F1
#
_entry.id   AF-A0A072UW76-F1
#
_cell.length_a   1.000
_cell.length_b   1.000
_cell.length_c   1.000
_cell.angle_alpha   90.00
_cell.angle_beta   90.00
_cell.angle_gamma   90.00
#
_symmetry.space_group_name_H-M   'P 1'
#
loop_
_entity.id
_entity.type
_entity.pdbx_description
1 polymer ?
#
loop_
_entity_poly.entity_id
_entity_poly.type
_entity_poly.pdbx_seq_one_letter_code
_entity_poly.pdbx_strand_id
1 'polypeptide(L)'
;MTDVIFNKEEDVISPVNYAMDGPLCFYDVLADYFVQVPESGKPVLDMIVQLWSQSFASHIFSLLFHKWMFEVHLDNPEVLLRYSSALVQGATNVFWIDIQTNTRRFQSIFRYLLDDVALDHTRLNKIPLQAQRDMYLLLSRFILFYNSAGKVDSFLKQCPVFQTAFLVGGPADIFVNELTDQLQKLKVEPVLLHYLSEIKVLQGTTSTIQVWN
;
A
#
# COMPACT_ATOMS: atom_id res chain seq x y z
N MET A 1 -30.54 -26.87 37.89
CA MET A 1 -29.06 -26.83 37.93
C MET A 1 -28.55 -27.46 36.66
N THR A 2 -28.21 -26.62 35.67
CA THR A 2 -27.13 -26.73 34.69
C THR A 2 -27.37 -25.64 33.66
N ASP A 3 -26.60 -24.56 33.82
CA ASP A 3 -26.62 -23.35 33.02
C ASP A 3 -26.23 -23.63 31.57
N VAL A 4 -26.97 -23.00 30.65
CA VAL A 4 -26.66 -22.91 29.24
C VAL A 4 -25.52 -21.89 29.09
N ILE A 5 -24.34 -22.37 28.74
CA ILE A 5 -23.18 -21.52 28.47
C ILE A 5 -23.43 -20.78 27.15
N PHE A 6 -23.82 -19.51 27.25
CA PHE A 6 -23.78 -18.56 26.14
C PHE A 6 -22.31 -18.27 25.82
N ASN A 7 -21.78 -18.90 24.77
CA ASN A 7 -20.55 -18.43 24.12
C ASN A 7 -20.85 -17.11 23.41
N LYS A 8 -20.59 -16.03 24.12
CA LYS A 8 -20.54 -14.68 23.57
C LYS A 8 -19.14 -14.50 22.95
N GLU A 9 -18.96 -15.02 21.74
CA GLU A 9 -17.86 -14.56 20.87
C GLU A 9 -18.23 -13.14 20.44
N GLU A 10 -17.85 -12.17 21.26
CA GLU A 10 -17.77 -10.79 20.81
C GLU A 10 -16.67 -10.76 19.74
N ASP A 11 -17.06 -10.37 18.52
CA ASP A 11 -16.22 -9.99 17.37
C ASP A 11 -15.33 -8.78 17.73
N VAL A 12 -14.50 -8.95 18.75
CA VAL A 12 -13.54 -7.96 19.22
C VAL A 12 -12.33 -8.08 18.31
N ILE A 13 -12.11 -7.03 17.53
CA ILE A 13 -10.86 -6.76 16.83
C ILE A 13 -9.71 -7.14 17.77
N SER A 14 -8.90 -8.12 17.37
CA SER A 14 -7.76 -8.55 18.17
C SER A 14 -6.93 -7.31 18.51
N PRO A 15 -6.72 -6.98 19.80
CA PRO A 15 -6.02 -5.77 20.18
C PRO A 15 -4.61 -5.84 19.59
N VAL A 16 -4.29 -4.84 18.77
CA VAL A 16 -3.02 -4.72 18.08
C VAL A 16 -1.92 -4.65 19.14
N ASN A 17 -1.11 -5.69 19.23
CA ASN A 17 0.19 -5.55 19.85
C ASN A 17 0.97 -4.58 18.96
N TYR A 18 1.19 -3.37 19.45
CA TYR A 18 2.06 -2.34 18.86
C TYR A 18 3.55 -2.76 18.89
N ALA A 19 3.84 -4.05 18.74
CA ALA A 19 5.18 -4.51 18.46
C ALA A 19 5.52 -3.99 17.07
N MET A 20 6.49 -3.08 17.03
CA MET A 20 6.91 -2.36 15.84
C MET A 20 7.36 -3.27 14.69
N ASP A 21 7.66 -4.54 14.99
CA ASP A 21 7.87 -5.61 14.03
C ASP A 21 6.85 -6.73 14.26
N GLY A 22 5.97 -6.93 13.28
CA GLY A 22 5.25 -8.19 13.14
C GLY A 22 6.22 -9.37 12.96
N PRO A 23 5.72 -10.61 12.90
CA PRO A 23 6.57 -11.75 12.60
C PRO A 23 7.30 -11.53 11.26
N LEU A 24 8.62 -11.75 11.27
CA LEU A 24 9.46 -11.64 10.07
C LEU A 24 8.90 -12.54 8.97
N CYS A 25 8.43 -11.94 7.89
CA CYS A 25 7.89 -12.68 6.76
C CYS A 25 9.01 -13.13 5.83
N PHE A 26 8.86 -14.31 5.20
CA PHE A 26 9.89 -14.84 4.29
C PHE A 26 10.21 -13.86 3.14
N TYR A 27 9.22 -13.10 2.67
CA TYR A 27 9.38 -12.17 1.57
C TYR A 27 10.21 -10.94 1.98
N ASP A 28 10.16 -10.51 3.25
CA ASP A 28 10.99 -9.40 3.73
C ASP A 28 12.47 -9.78 3.69
N VAL A 29 12.79 -11.01 4.15
CA VAL A 29 14.15 -11.56 4.11
C VAL A 29 14.67 -11.65 2.67
N LEU A 30 13.85 -12.15 1.75
CA LEU A 30 14.26 -12.28 0.36
C LEU A 30 14.38 -10.93 -0.34
N ALA A 31 13.51 -9.97 -0.05
CA ALA A 31 13.60 -8.63 -0.62
C ALA A 31 14.89 -7.92 -0.19
N ASP A 32 15.26 -8.02 1.10
CA ASP A 32 16.54 -7.47 1.59
C ASP A 32 17.74 -8.20 1.00
N TYR A 33 17.66 -9.53 0.88
CA TYR A 33 18.72 -10.33 0.27
C TYR A 33 18.94 -9.96 -1.20
N PHE A 34 17.87 -9.78 -1.99
CA PHE A 34 18.01 -9.40 -3.39
C PHE A 34 18.52 -7.97 -3.59
N VAL A 35 18.27 -7.05 -2.65
CA VAL A 35 18.94 -5.74 -2.65
C VAL A 35 20.45 -5.89 -2.44
N GLN A 36 20.88 -6.74 -1.49
CA GLN A 36 22.30 -6.93 -1.17
C GLN A 36 23.05 -7.70 -2.25
N VAL A 37 22.41 -8.68 -2.88
CA VAL A 37 23.00 -9.53 -3.92
C VAL A 37 22.09 -9.55 -5.17
N PRO A 38 22.02 -8.45 -5.96
CA PRO A 38 21.11 -8.32 -7.09
C PRO A 38 21.20 -9.45 -8.12
N GLU A 39 22.42 -9.93 -8.40
CA GLU A 39 22.66 -11.02 -9.35
C GLU A 39 21.95 -12.32 -8.96
N SER A 40 21.74 -12.56 -7.66
CA SER A 40 21.04 -13.75 -7.17
C SER A 40 19.54 -13.70 -7.44
N GLY A 41 18.95 -12.50 -7.58
CA GLY A 41 17.54 -12.30 -7.91
C GLY A 41 17.27 -12.40 -9.41
N LYS A 42 18.29 -12.24 -10.26
CA LYS A 42 18.15 -12.21 -11.72
C LYS A 42 17.48 -13.45 -12.33
N PRO A 43 17.84 -14.70 -11.97
CA PRO A 43 17.15 -15.88 -12.50
C PRO A 43 15.66 -15.93 -12.12
N VAL A 44 15.32 -15.46 -10.91
CA VAL A 44 13.93 -15.36 -10.45
C VAL A 44 13.20 -14.29 -11.24
N LEU A 45 13.82 -13.12 -11.44
CA LEU A 45 13.26 -12.03 -12.23
C LEU A 45 13.01 -12.45 -13.69
N ASP A 46 13.97 -13.13 -14.32
CA ASP A 46 13.85 -13.66 -15.68
C ASP A 46 12.67 -14.65 -15.78
N MET A 47 12.49 -15.51 -14.77
CA MET A 47 11.35 -16.42 -14.69
C MET A 47 10.02 -15.66 -14.56
N ILE A 48 9.95 -14.64 -13.71
CA ILE A 48 8.75 -13.80 -13.56
C ILE A 48 8.44 -13.13 -14.91
N VAL A 49 9.44 -12.61 -15.62
CA VAL A 49 9.28 -11.98 -16.95
C VAL A 49 8.70 -12.96 -17.98
N GLN A 50 9.11 -14.23 -17.95
CA GLN A 50 8.52 -15.27 -18.81
C GLN A 50 7.06 -15.58 -18.44
N LEU A 51 6.72 -15.48 -17.16
CA LEU A 51 5.40 -15.75 -16.62
C LEU A 51 4.51 -14.50 -16.50
N TRP A 52 4.89 -13.37 -17.09
CA TRP A 52 4.24 -12.07 -16.87
C TRP A 52 2.76 -12.02 -17.27
N SER A 53 2.31 -12.92 -18.14
CA SER A 53 0.90 -13.07 -18.50
C SER A 53 0.05 -13.67 -17.38
N GLN A 54 0.68 -14.27 -16.37
CA GLN A 54 0.02 -14.91 -15.25
C GLN A 54 -0.21 -13.90 -14.13
N SER A 55 -1.42 -13.90 -13.57
CA SER A 55 -1.80 -12.97 -12.49
C SER A 55 -0.88 -13.07 -11.26
N PHE A 56 -0.41 -14.28 -10.93
CA PHE A 56 0.46 -14.53 -9.80
C PHE A 56 1.87 -13.94 -9.95
N ALA A 57 2.34 -13.70 -11.18
CA ALA A 57 3.68 -13.16 -11.41
C ALA A 57 3.83 -11.76 -10.77
N SER A 58 2.80 -10.93 -10.86
CA SER A 58 2.77 -9.60 -10.22
C SER A 58 2.82 -9.70 -8.68
N HIS A 59 2.14 -10.69 -8.09
CA HIS A 59 2.20 -10.94 -6.64
C HIS A 59 3.62 -11.28 -6.22
N ILE A 60 4.24 -12.28 -6.86
CA ILE A 60 5.60 -12.73 -6.54
C ILE A 60 6.58 -11.57 -6.73
N PHE A 61 6.44 -10.80 -7.81
CA PHE A 61 7.26 -9.62 -8.05
C PHE A 61 7.16 -8.62 -6.89
N SER A 62 5.95 -8.29 -6.46
CA SER A 62 5.74 -7.33 -5.37
C SER A 62 6.27 -7.84 -4.04
N LEU A 63 6.13 -9.14 -3.74
CA LEU A 63 6.66 -9.71 -2.51
C LEU A 63 8.19 -9.68 -2.48
N LEU A 64 8.84 -10.10 -3.57
CA LEU A 64 10.28 -10.35 -3.58
C LEU A 64 11.13 -9.16 -4.04
N PHE A 65 10.59 -8.26 -4.86
CA PHE A 65 11.37 -7.21 -5.53
C PHE A 65 10.90 -5.78 -5.20
N HIS A 66 9.98 -5.58 -4.24
CA HIS A 66 9.51 -4.25 -3.86
C HIS A 66 10.63 -3.32 -3.40
N LYS A 67 11.66 -3.83 -2.72
CA LYS A 67 12.85 -3.04 -2.33
C LYS A 67 13.85 -2.92 -3.47
N TRP A 68 14.20 -4.06 -4.07
CA TRP A 68 15.18 -4.19 -5.15
C TRP A 68 15.01 -3.15 -6.25
N MET A 69 13.76 -2.90 -6.66
CA MET A 69 13.42 -1.96 -7.72
C MET A 69 13.91 -0.52 -7.47
N PHE A 70 14.02 -0.08 -6.22
CA PHE A 70 14.43 1.29 -5.87
C PHE A 70 15.90 1.37 -5.48
N GLU A 71 16.56 0.24 -5.23
CA GLU A 71 17.96 0.18 -4.79
C GLU A 71 18.92 -0.13 -5.94
N VAL A 72 18.46 -0.91 -6.92
CA VAL A 72 19.27 -1.29 -8.08
C VAL A 72 19.08 -0.29 -9.21
N HIS A 73 20.18 0.03 -9.90
CA HIS A 73 20.14 0.93 -11.04
C HIS A 73 19.54 0.22 -12.26
N LEU A 74 18.48 0.80 -12.83
CA LEU A 74 17.82 0.31 -14.03
C LEU A 74 17.82 1.41 -15.08
N ASP A 75 18.58 1.23 -16.15
CA ASP A 75 18.77 2.27 -17.18
C ASP A 75 17.63 2.36 -18.19
N ASN A 76 16.80 1.32 -18.28
CA ASN A 76 15.75 1.23 -19.29
C ASN A 76 14.40 1.74 -18.73
N PRO A 77 13.87 2.87 -19.24
CA PRO A 77 12.62 3.46 -18.75
C PRO A 77 11.39 2.59 -19.04
N GLU A 78 11.39 1.80 -20.12
CA GLU A 78 10.28 0.87 -20.42
C GLU A 78 10.26 -0.29 -19.42
N VAL A 79 11.44 -0.80 -19.07
CA VAL A 79 11.59 -1.85 -18.05
C VAL A 79 11.16 -1.31 -16.68
N LEU A 80 11.60 -0.10 -16.33
CA LEU A 80 11.18 0.58 -15.11
C LEU A 80 9.66 0.74 -15.04
N LEU A 81 9.01 1.18 -16.13
CA LEU A 81 7.56 1.32 -16.17
C LEU A 81 6.86 -0.04 -16.01
N ARG A 82 7.34 -1.08 -16.70
CA ARG A 82 6.78 -2.43 -16.62
C ARG A 82 6.88 -3.00 -15.21
N TYR A 83 8.05 -2.89 -14.59
CA TYR A 83 8.27 -3.34 -13.21
C TYR A 83 7.44 -2.54 -12.20
N SER A 84 7.33 -1.21 -12.40
CA SER A 84 6.48 -0.37 -11.55
C SER A 84 5.02 -0.81 -11.62
N SER A 85 4.53 -1.09 -12.83
CA SER A 85 3.16 -1.56 -13.05
C SER A 85 2.91 -2.89 -12.35
N ALA A 86 3.84 -3.86 -12.44
CA ALA A 86 3.71 -5.11 -11.71
C ALA A 86 3.81 -4.97 -10.19
N LEU A 87 4.65 -4.06 -9.69
CA LEU A 87 4.69 -3.74 -8.27
C LEU A 87 3.34 -3.19 -7.81
N VAL A 88 2.78 -2.20 -8.50
CA VAL A 88 1.49 -1.60 -8.13
C VAL A 88 0.36 -2.61 -8.22
N GLN A 89 0.31 -3.40 -9.29
CA GLN A 89 -0.71 -4.42 -9.49
C GLN A 89 -0.61 -5.53 -8.43
N GLY A 90 0.58 -6.06 -8.19
CA GLY A 90 0.77 -7.12 -7.22
C GLY A 90 0.54 -6.64 -5.79
N ALA A 91 1.02 -5.44 -5.43
CA ALA A 91 0.75 -4.79 -4.15
C ALA A 91 -0.75 -4.58 -3.93
N THR A 92 -1.48 -4.10 -4.94
CA THR A 92 -2.94 -3.95 -4.89
C THR A 92 -3.59 -5.28 -4.49
N ASN A 93 -3.22 -6.37 -5.15
CA ASN A 93 -3.84 -7.67 -4.92
C ASN A 93 -3.49 -8.24 -3.54
N VAL A 94 -2.22 -8.16 -3.11
CA VAL A 94 -1.83 -8.67 -1.78
C VAL A 94 -2.46 -7.84 -0.65
N PHE A 95 -2.60 -6.53 -0.82
CA PHE A 95 -3.30 -5.70 0.16
C PHE A 95 -4.81 -5.99 0.20
N TRP A 96 -5.41 -6.34 -0.94
CA TRP A 96 -6.78 -6.84 -0.96
C TRP A 96 -6.94 -8.19 -0.24
N ILE A 97 -5.94 -9.08 -0.29
CA ILE A 97 -5.95 -10.30 0.52
C ILE A 97 -5.98 -9.96 2.01
N ASP A 98 -5.16 -9.00 2.45
CA ASP A 98 -5.16 -8.52 3.84
C ASP A 98 -6.53 -7.95 4.25
N ILE A 99 -7.15 -7.13 3.40
CA ILE A 99 -8.52 -6.63 3.62
C ILE A 99 -9.52 -7.78 3.73
N GLN A 100 -9.52 -8.72 2.77
CA GLN A 100 -10.49 -9.81 2.72
C GLN A 100 -10.37 -10.76 3.91
N THR A 101 -9.14 -10.95 4.40
CA THR A 101 -8.85 -11.82 5.54
C THR A 101 -8.87 -11.08 6.87
N ASN A 102 -9.09 -9.76 6.87
CA ASN A 102 -8.95 -8.88 8.03
C ASN A 102 -7.63 -9.10 8.78
N THR A 103 -6.53 -9.24 8.02
CA THR A 103 -5.16 -9.37 8.55
C THR A 103 -4.28 -8.25 7.99
N ARG A 104 -3.08 -8.09 8.53
CA ARG A 104 -2.10 -7.08 8.05
C ARG A 104 -0.77 -7.75 7.73
N ARG A 105 -0.81 -8.89 7.03
CA ARG A 105 0.37 -9.70 6.75
C ARG A 105 1.37 -8.96 5.87
N PHE A 106 0.91 -8.08 4.98
CA PHE A 106 1.73 -7.34 4.03
C PHE A 106 2.03 -5.90 4.47
N GLN A 107 1.86 -5.61 5.76
CA GLN A 107 2.11 -4.28 6.31
C GLN A 107 3.54 -3.79 6.09
N SER A 108 4.54 -4.67 6.11
CA SER A 108 5.93 -4.29 5.84
C SER A 108 6.12 -3.73 4.43
N ILE A 109 5.47 -4.32 3.42
CA ILE A 109 5.49 -3.83 2.04
C ILE A 109 4.81 -2.46 1.96
N PHE A 110 3.63 -2.32 2.58
CA PHE A 110 2.93 -1.03 2.59
C PHE A 110 3.77 0.07 3.23
N ARG A 111 4.37 -0.20 4.40
CA ARG A 111 5.23 0.75 5.11
C ARG A 111 6.42 1.16 4.26
N TYR A 112 7.12 0.22 3.63
CA TYR A 112 8.25 0.53 2.75
C TYR A 112 7.81 1.43 1.58
N LEU A 113 6.70 1.09 0.91
CA LEU A 113 6.21 1.89 -0.22
C LEU A 113 5.75 3.29 0.21
N LEU A 114 5.18 3.44 1.40
CA LEU A 114 4.77 4.75 1.91
C LEU A 114 5.97 5.55 2.42
N ASP A 115 6.68 5.02 3.41
CA ASP A 115 7.67 5.75 4.21
C ASP A 115 9.00 5.91 3.47
N ASP A 116 9.49 4.82 2.89
CA ASP A 116 10.79 4.82 2.22
C ASP A 116 10.66 5.24 0.75
N VAL A 117 9.52 5.05 0.08
CA VAL A 117 9.40 5.40 -1.35
C VAL A 117 8.59 6.66 -1.58
N ALA A 118 7.32 6.70 -1.20
CA ALA A 118 6.44 7.81 -1.58
C ALA A 118 6.73 9.11 -0.80
N LEU A 119 7.15 9.01 0.47
CA LEU A 119 7.53 10.17 1.27
C LEU A 119 8.99 10.62 1.04
N ASP A 120 9.80 9.83 0.32
CA ASP A 120 11.17 10.19 -0.10
C ASP A 120 11.21 10.59 -1.58
N HIS A 121 11.29 11.90 -1.84
CA HIS A 121 11.42 12.44 -3.19
C HIS A 121 12.58 11.82 -3.99
N THR A 122 13.68 11.44 -3.36
CA THR A 122 14.85 10.90 -4.06
C THR A 122 14.57 9.51 -4.64
N ARG A 123 13.82 8.68 -3.91
CA ARG A 123 13.43 7.34 -4.34
C ARG A 123 12.24 7.37 -5.28
N LEU A 124 11.25 8.22 -5.01
CA LEU A 124 10.09 8.38 -5.90
C LEU A 124 10.51 8.85 -7.30
N ASN A 125 11.50 9.75 -7.40
CA ASN A 125 12.00 10.25 -8.69
C ASN A 125 12.81 9.22 -9.49
N LYS A 126 13.10 8.02 -8.95
CA LYS A 126 13.72 6.93 -9.70
C LYS A 126 12.76 6.24 -10.65
N ILE A 127 11.45 6.37 -10.43
CA ILE A 127 10.43 5.75 -11.28
C ILE A 127 9.74 6.78 -12.19
N PRO A 128 9.26 6.37 -13.38
CA PRO A 128 8.57 7.26 -14.30
C PRO A 128 7.35 7.95 -13.66
N LEU A 129 7.02 9.16 -14.11
CA LEU A 129 5.90 9.93 -13.55
C LEU A 129 4.56 9.16 -13.55
N GLN A 130 4.32 8.32 -14.57
CA GLN A 130 3.14 7.46 -14.60
C GLN A 130 3.11 6.47 -13.44
N ALA A 131 4.26 5.83 -13.15
CA ALA A 131 4.40 4.91 -12.03
C ALA A 131 4.26 5.61 -10.67
N GLN A 132 4.75 6.84 -10.54
CA GLN A 132 4.55 7.64 -9.33
C GLN A 132 3.06 7.88 -9.05
N ARG A 133 2.28 8.20 -10.09
CA ARG A 133 0.83 8.38 -9.99
C ARG A 133 0.14 7.09 -9.59
N ASP A 134 0.45 5.99 -10.26
CA ASP A 134 -0.16 4.69 -9.97
C ASP A 134 0.14 4.23 -8.53
N MET A 135 1.36 4.49 -8.05
CA MET A 135 1.75 4.27 -6.65
C MET A 135 1.00 5.18 -5.68
N TYR A 136 0.83 6.46 -6.01
CA TYR A 136 0.06 7.40 -5.19
C TYR A 136 -1.40 6.94 -5.05
N LEU A 137 -2.04 6.49 -6.14
CA LEU A 137 -3.41 5.95 -6.09
C LEU A 137 -3.48 4.66 -5.27
N LEU A 138 -2.50 3.76 -5.42
CA LEU A 138 -2.38 2.57 -4.58
C LEU A 138 -2.34 2.94 -3.10
N LEU A 139 -1.41 3.79 -2.69
CA LEU A 139 -1.23 4.15 -1.28
C LEU A 139 -2.46 4.87 -0.73
N SER A 140 -3.08 5.74 -1.52
CA SER A 140 -4.33 6.44 -1.16
C SER A 140 -5.43 5.47 -0.73
N ARG A 141 -5.63 4.37 -1.47
CA ARG A 141 -6.65 3.37 -1.17
C ARG A 141 -6.42 2.63 0.15
N PHE A 142 -5.16 2.40 0.54
CA PHE A 142 -4.81 1.50 1.64
C PHE A 142 -4.25 2.21 2.89
N ILE A 143 -4.00 3.52 2.84
CA ILE A 143 -3.35 4.25 3.95
C ILE A 143 -4.09 4.18 5.27
N LEU A 144 -5.43 4.19 5.25
CA LEU A 144 -6.23 4.10 6.47
C LEU A 144 -6.24 2.67 7.02
N PHE A 145 -6.33 1.66 6.15
CA PHE A 145 -6.31 0.25 6.56
C PHE A 145 -5.05 -0.15 7.36
N TYR A 146 -3.90 0.40 6.96
CA TYR A 146 -2.63 0.15 7.63
C TYR A 146 -2.32 1.14 8.76
N ASN A 147 -3.34 1.76 9.36
CA ASN A 147 -3.22 2.68 10.52
C ASN A 147 -2.26 3.84 10.27
N SER A 148 -2.24 4.39 9.06
CA SER A 148 -1.33 5.47 8.67
C SER A 148 -2.06 6.80 8.46
N ALA A 149 -3.23 6.99 9.08
CA ALA A 149 -4.00 8.25 9.00
C ALA A 149 -3.18 9.48 9.40
N GLY A 150 -2.31 9.36 10.42
CA GLY A 150 -1.41 10.45 10.84
C GLY A 150 -0.38 10.89 9.80
N LYS A 151 -0.19 10.12 8.71
CA LYS A 151 0.72 10.43 7.60
C LYS A 151 0.01 11.00 6.37
N VAL A 152 -1.32 11.11 6.39
CA VAL A 152 -2.11 11.62 5.26
C VAL A 152 -1.66 13.03 4.87
N ASP A 153 -1.50 13.94 5.83
CA ASP A 153 -1.08 15.32 5.54
C ASP A 153 0.29 15.39 4.84
N SER A 154 1.26 14.59 5.31
CA SER A 154 2.58 14.49 4.65
C SER A 154 2.44 13.87 3.27
N PHE A 155 1.63 12.81 3.13
CA PHE A 155 1.44 12.09 1.88
C PHE A 155 0.78 12.96 0.80
N LEU A 156 -0.26 13.75 1.14
CA LEU A 156 -0.93 14.65 0.20
C LEU A 156 0.03 15.71 -0.38
N LYS A 157 1.01 16.16 0.41
CA LYS A 157 2.05 17.11 -0.06
C LYS A 157 3.02 16.50 -1.07
N GLN A 158 3.10 15.17 -1.12
CA GLN A 158 3.97 14.40 -2.01
C GLN A 158 3.25 13.98 -3.31
N CYS A 159 2.05 14.49 -3.54
CA CYS A 159 1.27 14.14 -4.72
C CYS A 159 2.03 14.50 -6.01
N PRO A 160 2.25 13.53 -6.92
CA PRO A 160 2.89 13.79 -8.19
C PRO A 160 1.99 14.69 -9.06
N VAL A 161 2.58 15.36 -10.05
CA VAL A 161 1.82 16.21 -10.97
C VAL A 161 0.91 15.33 -11.83
N PHE A 162 -0.40 15.53 -11.77
CA PHE A 162 -1.38 14.94 -12.68
C PHE A 162 -1.66 15.93 -13.82
N GLN A 163 -1.40 15.55 -15.07
CA GLN A 163 -1.70 16.41 -16.24
C GLN A 163 -3.20 16.73 -16.36
N THR A 164 -4.05 15.85 -15.82
CA THR A 164 -5.50 16.00 -15.74
C THR A 164 -5.98 16.71 -14.47
N ALA A 165 -5.10 17.35 -13.69
CA ALA A 165 -5.47 18.01 -12.44
C ALA A 165 -6.60 19.05 -12.59
N PHE A 166 -6.74 19.70 -13.75
CA PHE A 166 -7.88 20.57 -14.04
C PHE A 166 -9.24 19.83 -14.00
N LEU A 167 -9.26 18.54 -14.31
CA LEU A 167 -10.47 17.70 -14.35
C LEU A 167 -10.65 16.86 -13.08
N VAL A 168 -9.57 16.44 -12.43
CA VAL A 168 -9.59 15.49 -11.31
C VAL A 168 -9.46 16.18 -9.94
N GLY A 169 -9.09 17.47 -9.93
CA GLY A 169 -8.90 18.25 -8.70
C GLY A 169 -7.47 18.15 -8.15
N GLY A 170 -7.31 18.67 -6.94
CA GLY A 170 -6.04 18.65 -6.21
C GLY A 170 -5.76 17.32 -5.51
N PRO A 171 -4.63 17.22 -4.79
CA PRO A 171 -4.23 16.00 -4.07
C PRO A 171 -5.30 15.44 -3.12
N ALA A 172 -6.01 16.34 -2.42
CA ALA A 172 -7.07 15.96 -1.50
C ALA A 172 -8.31 15.40 -2.24
N ASP A 173 -8.68 15.99 -3.38
CA ASP A 173 -9.80 15.52 -4.19
C ASP A 173 -9.52 14.12 -4.76
N ILE A 174 -8.31 13.91 -5.28
CA ILE A 174 -7.84 12.59 -5.74
C ILE A 174 -7.90 11.57 -4.61
N PHE A 175 -7.40 11.93 -3.42
CA PHE A 175 -7.42 11.05 -2.26
C PHE A 175 -8.84 10.68 -1.83
N VAL A 176 -9.75 11.66 -1.76
CA VAL A 176 -11.16 11.43 -1.41
C VAL A 176 -11.86 10.56 -2.45
N ASN A 177 -11.57 10.73 -3.73
CA ASN A 177 -12.10 9.89 -4.80
C ASN A 177 -11.66 8.43 -4.64
N GLU A 178 -10.36 8.19 -4.47
CA GLU A 178 -9.82 6.84 -4.24
C GLU A 178 -10.37 6.19 -2.97
N LEU A 179 -10.51 6.97 -1.89
CA LEU A 179 -11.10 6.50 -0.65
C LEU A 179 -12.59 6.14 -0.82
N THR A 180 -13.35 6.97 -1.52
CA THR A 180 -14.77 6.72 -1.79
C THR A 180 -14.95 5.45 -2.62
N ASP A 181 -14.16 5.30 -3.69
CA ASP A 181 -14.13 4.11 -4.53
C ASP A 181 -13.74 2.86 -3.73
N GLN A 182 -12.80 2.99 -2.80
CA GLN A 182 -12.39 1.91 -1.93
C GLN A 182 -13.55 1.48 -1.01
N LEU A 183 -14.20 2.44 -0.32
CA LEU A 183 -15.32 2.17 0.57
C LEU A 183 -16.47 1.45 -0.13
N GLN A 184 -16.78 1.80 -1.38
CA GLN A 184 -17.82 1.13 -2.18
C GLN A 184 -17.49 -0.34 -2.48
N LYS A 185 -16.21 -0.71 -2.52
CA LYS A 185 -15.75 -2.07 -2.83
C LYS A 185 -15.61 -2.96 -1.59
N LEU A 186 -15.53 -2.36 -0.38
CA LEU A 186 -15.38 -3.10 0.87
C LEU A 186 -16.63 -3.92 1.20
N LYS A 187 -16.41 -5.20 1.52
CA LYS A 187 -17.48 -6.13 1.94
C LYS A 187 -17.25 -6.74 3.32
N VAL A 188 -16.10 -6.46 3.93
CA VAL A 188 -15.70 -6.98 5.24
C VAL A 188 -16.04 -5.93 6.28
N GLU A 189 -17.07 -6.18 7.08
CA GLU A 189 -17.63 -5.21 8.04
C GLU A 189 -16.59 -4.65 9.02
N PRO A 190 -15.75 -5.46 9.70
CA PRO A 190 -14.71 -4.93 10.59
C PRO A 190 -13.74 -3.97 9.90
N VAL A 191 -13.42 -4.24 8.64
CA VAL A 191 -12.52 -3.38 7.85
C VAL A 191 -13.23 -2.08 7.47
N LEU A 192 -14.50 -2.14 7.05
CA LEU A 192 -15.28 -0.94 6.76
C LEU A 192 -15.38 -0.02 7.99
N LEU A 193 -15.71 -0.59 9.16
CA LEU A 193 -15.77 0.15 10.41
C LEU A 193 -14.43 0.79 10.75
N HIS A 194 -13.32 0.08 10.51
CA HIS A 194 -11.98 0.60 10.70
C HIS A 194 -11.66 1.79 9.78
N TYR A 195 -11.99 1.71 8.49
CA TYR A 195 -11.84 2.87 7.59
C TYR A 195 -12.65 4.07 8.09
N LEU A 196 -13.92 3.86 8.47
CA LEU A 196 -14.77 4.93 8.99
C LEU A 196 -14.22 5.56 10.28
N SER A 197 -13.63 4.75 11.17
CA SER A 197 -13.00 5.26 12.39
C SER A 197 -11.78 6.14 12.06
N GLU A 198 -10.92 5.70 11.13
CA GLU A 198 -9.74 6.48 10.71
C GLU A 198 -10.14 7.79 10.00
N ILE A 199 -11.21 7.78 9.19
CA ILE A 199 -11.76 9.00 8.58
C ILE A 199 -12.22 10.00 9.65
N LYS A 200 -12.88 9.52 10.71
CA LYS A 200 -13.29 10.38 11.82
C LYS A 200 -12.10 11.01 12.53
N VAL A 201 -10.97 10.29 12.65
CA VAL A 201 -9.73 10.85 13.18
C VAL A 201 -9.23 12.00 12.29
N LEU A 202 -9.25 11.83 10.97
CA LEU A 202 -8.88 12.90 10.02
C LEU A 202 -9.78 14.15 10.16
N GLN A 203 -11.06 13.97 10.47
CA GLN A 203 -11.99 15.08 10.77
C GLN A 203 -11.60 15.85 12.05
N GLY A 204 -11.06 15.15 13.05
CA GLY A 204 -10.52 15.75 14.27
C GLY A 204 -9.27 16.60 14.02
N THR A 205 -8.40 16.18 13.09
CA THR A 205 -7.19 16.92 12.69
C THR A 205 -7.50 18.14 11.84
N THR A 206 -8.52 18.05 10.98
CA THR A 206 -9.02 19.13 10.12
C THR A 206 -9.80 20.22 10.87
N SER A 207 -10.06 20.07 12.17
CA SER A 207 -10.51 21.20 13.02
C SER A 207 -9.45 22.31 13.18
N THR A 208 -8.24 22.10 12.65
CA THR A 208 -7.19 23.13 12.49
C THR A 208 -7.17 23.75 11.08
N ILE A 209 -8.00 23.27 10.15
CA ILE A 209 -8.26 23.88 8.84
C ILE A 209 -9.63 24.58 8.92
N GLN A 210 -9.75 25.52 9.85
CA GLN A 210 -10.69 26.61 9.69
C GLN A 210 -10.16 27.51 8.58
N VAL A 211 -10.72 27.40 7.37
CA VAL A 211 -11.44 28.45 6.64
C VAL A 211 -11.75 27.85 5.25
N TRP A 212 -12.95 27.29 5.11
CA TRP A 212 -13.65 27.21 3.82
C TRP A 212 -15.09 27.66 4.10
N ASN A 213 -15.26 28.98 4.14
CA ASN A 213 -16.52 29.65 3.77
C ASN A 213 -16.37 30.10 2.32
#